data_AF-A0A4Y2LK84-F1
#
_entry.id   AF-A0A4Y2LK84-F1
#
_cell.length_a   1.000
_cell.length_b   1.000
_cell.length_c   1.000
_cell.angle_alpha   90.00
_cell.angle_beta   90.00
_cell.angle_gamma   90.00
#
_symmetry.space_group_name_H-M   'P 1'
#
loop_
_entity.id
_entity.type
_entity.pdbx_description
1 polymer ?
#
loop_
_entity_poly.entity_id
_entity_poly.type
_entity_poly.pdbx_seq_one_letter_code
_entity_poly.pdbx_strand_id
1 'polypeptide(L)'
;MFFHFSSNRRTCIPGPDFMACDAYMRRFIGILLLTGYQSLTQEEVYWSLDKDISVPIVRDSMSCLQYRNMKKNLHLVYNSQINNSDKLHKVRLYLNLQNRKFQQFGIFLHDFSIDEQMIPY
;
A
#
# COMPACT_ATOMS: atom_id res chain seq x y z
N MET A 1 10.01 5.27 10.57
CA MET A 1 8.78 5.05 9.77
C MET A 1 7.96 3.98 10.48
N PHE A 2 7.05 4.38 11.37
CA PHE A 2 6.15 3.46 12.06
C PHE A 2 4.76 3.67 11.48
N PHE A 3 4.30 2.71 10.67
CA PHE A 3 2.90 2.60 10.34
C PHE A 3 2.17 2.27 11.63
N HIS A 4 1.44 3.23 12.21
CA HIS A 4 0.56 2.93 13.32
C HIS A 4 -0.70 2.27 12.74
N PHE A 5 -0.57 1.00 12.34
CA PHE A 5 -1.71 0.10 12.42
C PHE A 5 -2.12 0.12 13.89
N SER A 6 -3.32 0.59 14.19
CA SER A 6 -3.95 0.26 15.46
C SER A 6 -4.10 -1.25 15.45
N SER A 7 -3.15 -1.95 16.04
CA SER A 7 -3.33 -3.27 16.60
C SER A 7 -2.36 -3.30 17.77
N ASN A 8 -2.93 -3.41 18.95
CA ASN A 8 -2.22 -3.50 20.21
C ASN A 8 -1.16 -4.60 20.10
N ARG A 9 0.12 -4.25 20.32
CA ARG A 9 1.29 -5.12 20.55
C ARG A 9 1.46 -6.32 19.61
N ARG A 10 2.54 -6.33 18.81
CA ARG A 10 3.33 -7.52 18.39
C ARG A 10 2.53 -8.79 18.03
N THR A 11 1.33 -8.68 17.49
CA THR A 11 0.54 -9.84 17.12
C THR A 11 0.34 -9.79 15.62
N CYS A 12 1.09 -10.65 14.92
CA CYS A 12 0.63 -11.21 13.67
C CYS A 12 -0.78 -11.72 13.96
N ILE A 13 -1.82 -11.08 13.44
CA ILE A 13 -3.18 -11.63 13.54
C ILE A 13 -3.14 -12.87 12.64
N PRO A 14 -3.15 -14.10 13.18
CA PRO A 14 -3.12 -15.28 12.34
C PRO A 14 -4.56 -15.56 11.94
N GLY A 15 -4.96 -15.07 10.76
CA GLY A 15 -5.97 -15.77 10.00
C GLY A 15 -5.30 -16.92 9.25
N PRO A 16 -5.99 -18.03 8.94
CA PRO A 16 -5.41 -19.13 8.16
C PRO A 16 -4.79 -18.66 6.82
N ASP A 17 -5.21 -17.50 6.29
CA ASP A 17 -4.80 -16.98 4.97
C ASP A 17 -4.19 -15.56 4.97
N PHE A 18 -4.07 -14.89 6.13
CA PHE A 18 -3.64 -13.48 6.19
C PHE A 18 -2.72 -13.21 7.39
N MET A 19 -1.48 -12.78 7.09
CA MET A 19 -0.48 -12.40 8.09
C MET A 19 0.11 -11.02 7.74
N ALA A 20 -0.38 -9.98 8.39
CA ALA A 20 0.13 -8.62 8.26
C ALA A 20 1.23 -8.34 9.31
N CYS A 21 2.39 -8.97 9.16
CA CYS A 21 3.60 -8.60 9.91
C CYS A 21 4.34 -7.47 9.18
N ASP A 22 5.11 -6.64 9.91
CA ASP A 22 5.88 -5.52 9.36
C ASP A 22 6.75 -5.93 8.15
N ALA A 23 7.41 -7.09 8.21
CA ALA A 23 8.21 -7.61 7.11
C ALA A 23 7.37 -7.89 5.85
N TYR A 24 6.17 -8.46 5.99
CA TYR A 24 5.28 -8.75 4.87
C TYR A 24 4.70 -7.45 4.28
N MET A 25 4.33 -6.49 5.12
CA MET A 25 3.85 -5.18 4.67
C MET A 25 4.93 -4.42 3.90
N ARG A 26 6.19 -4.47 4.34
CA ARG A 26 7.32 -3.86 3.62
C ARG A 26 7.55 -4.51 2.26
N ARG A 27 7.48 -5.83 2.18
CA ARG A 27 7.58 -6.56 0.89
C ARG A 27 6.45 -6.17 -0.05
N PHE A 28 5.21 -6.15 0.46
CA PHE A 28 4.04 -5.73 -0.31
C PHE A 28 4.19 -4.30 -0.86
N ILE A 29 4.58 -3.34 -0.01
CA ILE A 29 4.83 -1.95 -0.44
C ILE A 29 5.99 -1.89 -1.44
N GLY A 30 7.06 -2.68 -1.24
CA GLY A 30 8.18 -2.76 -2.16
C GLY A 30 7.77 -3.25 -3.54
N ILE A 31 6.89 -4.26 -3.61
CA ILE A 31 6.30 -4.72 -4.88
C ILE A 31 5.47 -3.61 -5.52
N LEU A 32 4.61 -2.91 -4.78
CA LEU A 32 3.81 -1.79 -5.32
C LEU A 32 4.68 -0.67 -5.92
N LEU A 33 5.80 -0.34 -5.28
CA LEU A 33 6.74 0.66 -5.80
C LEU A 33 7.41 0.16 -7.09
N LEU A 34 7.78 -1.12 -7.15
CA LEU A 34 8.41 -1.72 -8.32
C LEU A 34 7.45 -1.80 -9.52
N THR A 35 6.21 -2.22 -9.31
CA THR A 35 5.21 -2.33 -10.40
C THR A 35 4.78 -0.95 -10.93
N GLY A 36 4.84 0.09 -10.11
CA GLY A 36 4.67 1.48 -10.54
C GLY A 36 5.84 2.02 -11.37
N TYR A 37 7.05 1.48 -11.19
CA TYR A 37 8.23 1.85 -11.98
C TYR A 37 8.31 1.07 -13.30
N GLN A 38 8.16 -0.26 -13.24
CA GLN A 38 8.17 -1.15 -14.40
C GLN A 38 6.78 -1.77 -14.54
N SER A 39 5.92 -1.19 -15.36
CA SER A 39 4.57 -1.72 -15.57
C SER A 39 4.53 -2.81 -16.64
N LEU A 40 4.17 -4.03 -16.24
CA LEU A 40 3.86 -5.14 -17.13
C LEU A 40 2.37 -5.11 -17.56
N THR A 41 2.06 -5.78 -18.67
CA THR A 41 0.70 -5.84 -19.24
C THR A 41 -0.32 -6.45 -18.29
N GLN A 42 0.10 -7.39 -17.44
CA GLN A 42 -0.75 -8.01 -16.44
C GLN A 42 0.03 -8.17 -15.13
N GLU A 43 -0.68 -7.96 -14.02
CA GLU A 43 -0.12 -8.07 -12.66
C GLU A 43 0.34 -9.49 -12.32
N GLU A 44 -0.22 -10.51 -12.96
CA GLU A 44 0.15 -11.91 -12.75
C GLU A 44 1.53 -12.24 -13.30
N VAL A 45 1.96 -11.50 -14.32
CA VAL A 45 3.19 -11.78 -15.07
C VAL A 45 4.44 -11.54 -14.23
N TYR A 46 4.39 -10.69 -13.20
CA TYR A 46 5.51 -10.52 -12.26
C TYR A 46 5.87 -11.82 -11.52
N TRP A 47 4.95 -12.79 -11.45
CA TRP A 47 5.17 -14.11 -10.87
C TRP A 47 5.39 -15.21 -11.91
N SER A 48 5.51 -14.87 -13.20
CA SER A 48 5.77 -15.86 -14.26
C SER A 48 7.12 -16.55 -14.06
N LEU A 49 7.19 -17.81 -14.48
CA LEU A 49 8.41 -18.61 -14.54
C LEU A 49 9.13 -18.48 -15.90
N ASP A 50 8.50 -17.82 -16.87
CA ASP A 50 9.04 -17.63 -18.21
C ASP A 50 10.26 -16.71 -18.17
N LYS A 51 11.37 -17.16 -18.74
CA LYS A 51 12.67 -16.48 -18.62
C LYS A 51 12.65 -15.04 -19.14
N ASP A 52 11.82 -14.76 -20.15
CA ASP A 52 11.81 -13.49 -20.87
C ASP A 52 11.04 -12.38 -20.13
N ILE A 53 10.18 -12.75 -19.18
CA ILE A 53 9.28 -11.85 -18.45
C ILE A 53 9.33 -12.04 -16.93
N SER A 54 10.10 -13.03 -16.46
CA SER A 54 10.21 -13.31 -15.02
C SER A 54 10.82 -12.12 -14.29
N VAL A 55 10.26 -11.82 -13.11
CA VAL A 55 10.80 -10.84 -12.18
C VAL A 55 11.15 -11.56 -10.88
N PRO A 56 12.33 -12.21 -10.79
CA PRO A 56 12.68 -13.08 -9.65
C PRO A 56 12.57 -12.37 -8.30
N ILE A 57 12.94 -11.09 -8.25
CA ILE A 57 12.85 -10.28 -7.02
C ILE A 57 11.41 -10.19 -6.47
N VAL A 58 10.40 -10.13 -7.33
CA VAL A 58 8.99 -10.14 -6.91
C VAL A 58 8.61 -11.54 -6.45
N ARG A 59 8.81 -12.54 -7.32
CA ARG A 59 8.43 -13.93 -7.07
C ARG A 59 9.05 -14.51 -5.80
N ASP A 60 10.31 -14.23 -5.55
CA ASP A 60 11.07 -14.78 -4.43
C ASP A 60 10.75 -14.02 -3.11
N SER A 61 10.21 -12.80 -3.20
CA SER A 61 9.86 -12.00 -2.02
C SER A 61 8.52 -12.39 -1.39
N MET A 62 7.50 -12.67 -2.21
CA MET A 62 6.13 -12.96 -1.79
C MET A 62 5.43 -13.76 -2.90
N SER A 63 4.57 -14.72 -2.55
CA SER A 63 3.81 -15.47 -3.57
C SER A 63 2.68 -14.62 -4.17
N CYS A 64 2.25 -14.94 -5.40
CA CYS A 64 1.14 -14.25 -6.07
C CYS A 64 -0.14 -14.32 -5.22
N LEU A 65 -0.42 -15.47 -4.59
CA LEU A 65 -1.58 -15.65 -3.72
C LEU A 65 -1.49 -14.76 -2.47
N GLN A 66 -0.34 -14.69 -1.82
CA GLN A 66 -0.13 -13.81 -0.66
C GLN A 66 -0.34 -12.35 -1.04
N TYR A 67 0.24 -11.92 -2.16
CA TYR A 67 0.09 -10.56 -2.66
C TYR A 67 -1.38 -10.21 -2.95
N ARG A 68 -2.13 -11.09 -3.61
CA ARG A 68 -3.57 -10.92 -3.86
C ARG A 68 -4.37 -10.83 -2.57
N ASN A 69 -4.10 -11.71 -1.62
CA ASN A 69 -4.77 -11.70 -0.33
C ASN A 69 -4.48 -10.42 0.44
N MET A 70 -3.25 -9.91 0.39
CA MET A 70 -2.91 -8.62 1.00
C MET A 70 -3.62 -7.45 0.30
N LYS A 71 -3.58 -7.41 -1.03
CA LYS A 71 -4.23 -6.37 -1.84
C LYS A 71 -5.75 -6.32 -1.60
N LYS A 72 -6.41 -7.48 -1.51
CA LYS A 72 -7.86 -7.59 -1.27
C LYS A 72 -8.27 -7.16 0.15
N ASN A 73 -7.43 -7.46 1.15
CA ASN A 73 -7.76 -7.24 2.56
C ASN A 73 -7.09 -5.99 3.16
N LEU A 74 -6.55 -5.09 2.33
CA LEU A 74 -5.93 -3.86 2.81
C LEU A 74 -7.00 -2.88 3.31
N HIS A 75 -7.11 -2.73 4.63
CA HIS A 75 -8.01 -1.79 5.28
C HIS A 75 -7.23 -0.79 6.14
N LEU A 76 -7.52 0.51 5.96
CA LEU A 76 -6.85 1.61 6.67
C LEU A 76 -7.61 2.06 7.93
N VAL A 77 -8.89 1.71 8.03
CA VAL A 77 -9.79 2.11 9.10
C VAL A 77 -10.72 0.96 9.46
N TYR A 78 -11.15 0.88 10.73
CA TYR A 78 -12.14 -0.09 11.19
C TYR A 78 -13.55 0.27 10.74
N ASN A 79 -14.27 -0.70 10.17
CA ASN A 79 -15.65 -0.51 9.72
C ASN A 79 -16.63 -0.16 10.87
N SER A 80 -16.27 -0.48 12.12
CA SER A 80 -17.08 -0.14 13.30
C SER A 80 -17.12 1.36 13.64
N GLN A 81 -16.15 2.12 13.14
CA GLN A 81 -16.00 3.56 13.42
C GLN A 81 -16.48 4.44 12.26
N ILE A 82 -17.27 3.88 11.35
CA ILE A 82 -17.65 4.55 10.11
C ILE A 82 -18.43 5.83 10.40
N ASN A 83 -17.92 6.96 9.89
CA ASN A 83 -18.62 8.23 9.91
C ASN A 83 -19.33 8.43 8.55
N ASN A 84 -20.65 8.26 8.53
CA ASN A 84 -21.46 8.40 7.31
C ASN A 84 -21.49 9.83 6.74
N SER A 85 -21.08 10.83 7.53
CA SER A 85 -20.98 12.21 7.05
C SER A 85 -19.72 12.44 6.20
N ASP A 86 -18.62 11.73 6.48
CA ASP A 86 -17.36 11.85 5.72
C ASP A 86 -17.28 10.79 4.62
N LYS A 87 -17.54 11.21 3.37
CA LYS A 87 -17.46 10.33 2.19
C LYS A 87 -16.08 9.69 1.99
N LEU A 88 -15.01 10.32 2.50
CA LEU A 88 -13.63 9.83 2.38
C LEU A 88 -13.16 9.09 3.63
N HIS A 89 -14.05 8.77 4.58
CA HIS A 89 -13.69 8.22 5.89
C HIS A 89 -12.71 7.03 5.81
N LYS A 90 -12.90 6.12 4.85
CA LYS A 90 -12.06 4.92 4.67
C LYS A 90 -10.59 5.22 4.35
N VAL A 91 -10.29 6.36 3.74
CA VAL A 91 -8.94 6.77 3.33
C VAL A 91 -8.45 8.04 4.05
N ARG A 92 -9.35 8.76 4.73
CA ARG A 92 -9.09 10.05 5.39
C ARG A 92 -7.88 10.02 6.30
N LEU A 93 -7.76 8.98 7.12
CA LEU A 93 -6.64 8.82 8.06
C LEU A 93 -5.29 8.83 7.33
N TYR A 94 -5.22 8.12 6.21
CA TYR A 94 -4.01 8.01 5.40
C TYR A 94 -3.67 9.34 4.71
N LEU A 95 -4.66 10.01 4.09
CA LEU A 95 -4.47 11.32 3.47
C LEU A 95 -3.97 12.36 4.49
N ASN A 96 -4.55 12.38 5.68
CA ASN A 96 -4.12 13.27 6.76
C ASN A 96 -2.68 12.99 7.21
N LEU A 97 -2.29 11.71 7.29
CA LEU A 97 -0.92 11.32 7.61
C LEU A 97 0.06 11.78 6.52
N GLN A 98 -0.27 11.58 5.25
CA GLN A 98 0.54 12.04 4.12
C GLN A 98 0.72 13.55 4.14
N ASN A 99 -0.38 14.32 4.26
CA ASN A 99 -0.33 15.78 4.32
C ASN A 99 0.57 16.28 5.44
N ARG A 100 0.45 15.71 6.64
CA ARG A 100 1.32 16.06 7.77
C ARG A 100 2.80 15.76 7.49
N LYS A 101 3.09 14.63 6.84
CA LYS A 101 4.47 14.23 6.53
C LYS A 101 5.07 15.07 5.41
N PHE A 102 4.30 15.38 4.37
CA PHE A 102 4.74 16.27 3.30
C PHE A 102 4.93 17.71 3.79
N GLN A 103 4.12 18.19 4.74
CA GLN A 103 4.36 19.48 5.38
C GLN A 103 5.60 19.47 6.29
N GLN A 104 5.89 18.34 6.94
CA GLN A 104 7.06 18.22 7.81
C GLN A 104 8.38 18.21 7.02
N PHE A 105 8.41 17.56 5.85
CA PHE A 105 9.63 17.33 5.07
C PHE A 105 9.68 18.06 3.72
N GLY A 106 8.60 18.73 3.34
CA GLY A 106 8.51 19.48 2.10
C GLY A 106 9.39 20.73 2.13
N ILE A 107 10.07 21.00 1.03
CA ILE A 107 10.84 22.23 0.85
C ILE A 107 9.87 23.28 0.34
N PHE A 108 9.64 24.32 1.15
CA PHE A 108 8.77 25.42 0.79
C PHE A 108 9.59 26.55 0.16
N LEU A 109 9.45 26.74 -1.15
CA LEU A 109 10.08 27.83 -1.90
C LEU A 109 9.15 29.06 -1.94
N HIS A 110 9.64 30.20 -2.43
CA HIS A 110 8.81 31.40 -2.56
C HIS A 110 7.69 31.23 -3.58
N ASP A 111 7.98 30.54 -4.69
CA ASP A 111 7.03 30.36 -5.79
C ASP A 111 6.47 28.93 -5.79
N PHE A 112 5.14 28.82 -5.72
CA PHE A 112 4.42 27.55 -5.82
C PHE A 112 3.47 27.56 -7.01
N SER A 113 3.40 26.40 -7.68
CA SER A 113 2.33 26.10 -8.61
C SER A 113 1.28 25.26 -7.89
N ILE A 114 0.01 25.62 -8.08
CA ILE A 114 -1.15 24.87 -7.56
C ILE A 114 -1.96 24.43 -8.78
N ASP A 115 -2.23 23.14 -8.87
CA ASP A 115 -3.01 22.56 -9.96
C ASP A 115 -3.83 21.36 -9.43
N GLU A 116 -4.83 20.95 -10.20
CA GLU A 116 -5.69 19.81 -9.90
C GLU A 116 -5.18 18.55 -10.62
N GLN A 117 -5.22 17.40 -9.94
CA GLN A 117 -4.90 16.11 -10.55
C GLN A 117 -6.09 15.16 -10.43
N MET A 118 -6.54 14.63 -11.57
CA MET A 118 -7.54 13.57 -11.60
C MET A 118 -6.88 12.19 -11.47
N ILE A 119 -7.46 11.34 -10.63
CA ILE A 119 -7.06 9.93 -10.51
C ILE A 119 -8.16 9.10 -11.20
N PRO A 120 -7.83 8.31 -12.24
CA PRO A 120 -8.80 7.43 -12.87
C PRO A 120 -9.26 6.35 -11.87
N TYR A 121 -10.55 6.04 -11.91
CA TYR A 121 -11.19 5.04 -11.05
C TYR A 121 -11.11 3.63 -11.63
#